data_AF-A0A382C2K0-F1
#
_entry.id   AF-A0A382C2K0-F1
#
_cell.length_a   1.000
_cell.length_b   1.000
_cell.length_c   1.000
_cell.angle_alpha   90.00
_cell.angle_beta   90.00
_cell.angle_gamma   90.00
#
_symmetry.space_group_name_H-M   'P 1'
#
loop_
_entity.id
_entity.type
_entity.pdbx_description
1 polymer ?
#
loop_
_entity_poly.entity_id
_entity_poly.type
_entity_poly.pdbx_seq_one_letter_code
_entity_poly.pdbx_strand_id
1 'polypeptide(L)'
;MGEGGIKVVPDVCIKGLREICDEHGILLILDEVQCAYRTGNFFAFEKSGINPDIVPIAKGIGGGFPLGACLVTKKVAVGMTEGTHGSTFGGNPLAMAVGNAVLDVIFKKGFLDNVKEKGKYFDQGLNKIKNKYPKIIGEIRGIGLIKGLKMLVDNVEFIKKLMNHKMLTVKAEENVIRLFPPLIVENKELDEAINKIEKVCKEMS
;
A
#
# COMPACT_ATOMS: atom_id res chain seq x y z
N MET A 1 -0.26 6.06 5.12
CA MET A 1 -0.84 7.02 4.17
C MET A 1 -0.21 6.83 2.79
N GLY A 2 -0.98 6.38 1.79
CA GLY A 2 -0.48 6.16 0.43
C GLY A 2 -0.16 7.47 -0.30
N GLU A 3 -1.18 8.14 -0.82
CA GLU A 3 -1.01 9.38 -1.62
C GLU A 3 -0.32 10.53 -0.88
N GLY A 4 -0.47 10.61 0.45
CA GLY A 4 0.21 11.59 1.32
C GLY A 4 1.73 11.37 1.51
N GLY A 5 2.42 10.74 0.55
CA GLY A 5 3.87 10.57 0.57
C GLY A 5 4.38 9.26 1.20
N ILE A 6 3.60 8.17 1.13
CA ILE A 6 3.94 6.83 1.63
C ILE A 6 4.36 6.85 3.12
N LYS A 7 3.71 7.68 3.92
CA LYS A 7 4.04 7.81 5.35
C LYS A 7 3.54 6.60 6.13
N VAL A 8 4.45 6.01 6.90
CA VAL A 8 4.11 4.98 7.89
C VAL A 8 3.66 5.68 9.16
N VAL A 9 2.42 5.42 9.57
CA VAL A 9 1.91 5.92 10.84
C VAL A 9 2.43 4.99 11.95
N PRO A 10 3.05 5.50 13.02
CA PRO A 10 3.51 4.66 14.12
C PRO A 10 2.36 3.89 14.79
N ASP A 11 2.62 2.65 15.21
CA ASP A 11 1.63 1.78 15.85
C ASP A 11 1.02 2.42 17.11
N VAL A 12 1.82 3.20 17.86
CA VAL A 12 1.34 3.94 19.06
C VAL A 12 0.30 5.00 18.72
N CYS A 13 0.39 5.65 17.56
CA CYS A 13 -0.60 6.64 17.14
C CYS A 13 -1.93 5.97 16.80
N ILE A 14 -1.89 4.81 16.14
CA ILE A 14 -3.11 4.06 15.79
C ILE A 14 -3.79 3.54 17.07
N LYS A 15 -3.02 3.07 18.05
CA LYS A 15 -3.54 2.70 19.38
C LYS A 15 -4.17 3.88 20.12
N GLY A 16 -3.48 5.02 20.17
CA GLY A 16 -4.02 6.22 20.81
C GLY A 16 -5.32 6.71 20.14
N LEU A 17 -5.41 6.64 18.81
CA LEU A 17 -6.67 6.94 18.10
C LEU A 17 -7.80 5.99 18.50
N ARG A 18 -7.51 4.70 18.68
CA ARG A 18 -8.50 3.71 19.15
C ARG A 18 -8.98 4.05 20.55
N GLU A 19 -8.06 4.33 21.47
CA GLU A 19 -8.36 4.70 22.86
C GLU A 19 -9.26 5.95 22.94
N ILE A 20 -8.90 7.02 22.22
CA ILE A 20 -9.69 8.26 22.15
C ILE A 20 -11.09 7.98 21.57
N CYS A 21 -11.18 7.14 20.54
CA CYS A 21 -12.45 6.80 19.94
C CYS A 21 -13.35 6.02 20.91
N ASP A 22 -12.78 5.11 21.69
CA ASP A 22 -13.50 4.33 22.69
C ASP A 22 -13.99 5.20 23.85
N GLU A 23 -13.14 6.11 24.35
CA GLU A 23 -13.47 7.04 25.44
C GLU A 23 -14.64 7.97 25.08
N HIS A 24 -14.68 8.46 23.83
CA HIS A 24 -15.66 9.45 23.41
C HIS A 24 -16.82 8.87 22.59
N GLY A 25 -16.88 7.54 22.40
CA GLY A 25 -17.92 6.90 21.58
C GLY A 25 -17.85 7.30 20.10
N ILE A 26 -16.66 7.62 19.59
CA ILE A 26 -16.40 7.96 18.18
C ILE A 26 -16.12 6.67 17.41
N LEU A 27 -16.54 6.59 16.15
CA LEU A 27 -16.20 5.46 15.28
C LEU A 27 -14.83 5.67 14.65
N LEU A 28 -13.94 4.69 14.82
CA LEU A 28 -12.64 4.68 14.15
C LEU A 28 -12.76 4.01 12.78
N ILE A 29 -12.40 4.76 11.73
CA ILE A 29 -12.33 4.25 10.36
C ILE A 29 -10.87 4.17 9.95
N LEU A 30 -10.42 3.00 9.50
CA LEU A 30 -9.10 2.83 8.90
C LEU A 30 -9.26 2.39 7.44
N ASP A 31 -8.92 3.30 6.53
CA ASP A 31 -8.97 3.06 5.09
C ASP A 31 -7.79 2.19 4.64
N GLU A 32 -8.11 0.97 4.20
CA GLU A 32 -7.17 -0.05 3.74
C GLU A 32 -7.18 -0.21 2.20
N VAL A 33 -7.87 0.68 1.47
CA VAL A 33 -8.03 0.59 0.00
C VAL A 33 -6.69 0.47 -0.73
N GLN A 34 -5.65 1.17 -0.28
CA GLN A 34 -4.31 1.08 -0.89
C GLN A 34 -3.38 0.10 -0.18
N CYS A 35 -3.63 -0.19 1.10
CA CYS A 35 -2.65 -0.81 2.00
C CYS A 35 -2.87 -2.31 2.19
N ALA A 36 -4.12 -2.79 2.05
CA ALA A 36 -4.47 -4.20 2.18
C ALA A 36 -3.53 -5.08 1.35
N TYR A 37 -3.03 -6.15 1.98
CA TYR A 37 -2.08 -7.13 1.46
C TYR A 37 -0.66 -6.60 1.20
N ARG A 38 -0.51 -5.33 0.81
CA ARG A 38 0.76 -4.75 0.33
C ARG A 38 1.81 -4.61 1.42
N THR A 39 1.40 -4.46 2.67
CA THR A 39 2.31 -4.42 3.82
C THR A 39 2.84 -5.81 4.19
N GLY A 40 2.31 -6.87 3.58
CA GLY A 40 2.54 -8.26 3.96
C GLY A 40 1.61 -8.74 5.09
N ASN A 41 0.69 -7.90 5.56
CA ASN A 41 -0.41 -8.33 6.43
C ASN A 41 -1.73 -8.26 5.65
N PHE A 42 -2.80 -8.87 6.14
CA PHE A 42 -4.09 -8.78 5.45
C PHE A 42 -4.57 -7.33 5.46
N PHE A 43 -4.56 -6.71 6.66
CA PHE A 43 -4.68 -5.26 6.83
C PHE A 43 -3.39 -4.68 7.42
N ALA A 44 -3.03 -3.46 7.04
CA ALA A 44 -1.86 -2.79 7.58
C ALA A 44 -1.96 -2.54 9.09
N PHE A 45 -3.16 -2.25 9.61
CA PHE A 45 -3.37 -1.98 11.03
C PHE A 45 -3.24 -3.21 11.94
N GLU A 46 -3.20 -4.44 11.42
CA GLU A 46 -3.16 -5.67 12.26
C GLU A 46 -1.98 -5.66 13.23
N LYS A 47 -0.84 -5.11 12.80
CA LYS A 47 0.36 -4.98 13.63
C LYS A 47 0.13 -4.09 14.85
N SER A 48 -0.77 -3.11 14.76
CA SER A 48 -1.10 -2.22 15.85
C SER A 48 -1.97 -2.88 16.92
N GLY A 49 -2.50 -4.10 16.69
CA GLY A 49 -3.21 -4.88 17.69
C GLY A 49 -4.56 -4.30 18.11
N ILE A 50 -5.19 -3.52 17.23
CA ILE A 50 -6.50 -2.88 17.46
C ILE A 50 -7.47 -3.27 16.35
N ASN A 51 -8.76 -3.19 16.64
CA ASN A 51 -9.83 -3.34 15.66
C ASN A 51 -10.52 -1.99 15.41
N PRO A 52 -10.50 -1.45 14.18
CA PRO A 52 -11.33 -0.31 13.83
C PRO A 52 -12.81 -0.70 13.74
N ASP A 53 -13.67 0.30 13.77
CA ASP A 53 -15.11 0.11 13.65
C ASP A 53 -15.55 -0.12 12.20
N ILE A 54 -14.84 0.51 11.25
CA ILE A 54 -15.11 0.47 9.81
C ILE A 54 -13.81 0.33 9.03
N VAL A 55 -13.79 -0.54 8.02
CA VAL A 55 -12.63 -0.76 7.12
C VAL A 55 -13.09 -0.76 5.66
N PRO A 56 -12.93 0.36 4.95
CA PRO A 56 -13.05 0.40 3.49
C PRO A 56 -11.89 -0.34 2.83
N ILE A 57 -12.19 -1.21 1.86
CA ILE A 57 -11.23 -1.93 1.03
C ILE A 57 -11.64 -1.87 -0.44
N ALA A 58 -10.66 -1.82 -1.34
CA ALA A 58 -10.87 -1.90 -2.79
C ALA A 58 -9.53 -2.26 -3.48
N LYS A 59 -9.35 -1.87 -4.74
CA LYS A 59 -8.11 -2.02 -5.53
C LYS A 59 -7.57 -3.46 -5.53
N GLY A 60 -6.68 -3.79 -4.60
CA GLY A 60 -6.01 -5.10 -4.53
C GLY A 60 -6.97 -6.27 -4.41
N ILE A 61 -8.12 -6.06 -3.76
CA ILE A 61 -9.13 -7.11 -3.52
C ILE A 61 -9.81 -7.60 -4.81
N GLY A 62 -9.85 -6.77 -5.85
CA GLY A 62 -10.40 -7.12 -7.16
C GLY A 62 -9.34 -7.55 -8.17
N GLY A 63 -8.04 -7.51 -7.82
CA GLY A 63 -6.96 -7.91 -8.73
C GLY A 63 -6.94 -7.14 -10.07
N GLY A 64 -7.56 -5.95 -10.14
CA GLY A 64 -7.75 -5.19 -11.38
C GLY A 64 -9.21 -5.10 -11.83
N PHE A 65 -10.10 -5.98 -11.36
CA PHE A 65 -11.55 -5.85 -11.57
C PHE A 65 -12.16 -4.85 -10.56
N PRO A 66 -13.18 -4.06 -10.95
CA PRO A 66 -13.86 -3.15 -10.03
C PRO A 66 -14.55 -3.89 -8.88
N LEU A 67 -13.93 -3.85 -7.70
CA LEU A 67 -14.47 -4.41 -6.46
C LEU A 67 -14.06 -3.54 -5.27
N GLY A 68 -15.05 -3.18 -4.46
CA GLY A 68 -14.89 -2.49 -3.19
C GLY A 68 -15.82 -3.10 -2.15
N ALA A 69 -15.42 -3.03 -0.88
CA ALA A 69 -16.25 -3.42 0.25
C ALA A 69 -16.00 -2.49 1.42
N CYS A 70 -17.01 -2.37 2.29
CA CYS A 70 -16.92 -1.65 3.55
C CYS A 70 -17.21 -2.64 4.66
N LEU A 71 -16.17 -3.07 5.38
CA LEU A 71 -16.34 -3.96 6.53
C LEU A 71 -16.75 -3.11 7.72
N VAL A 72 -17.75 -3.57 8.47
CA VAL A 72 -18.24 -2.89 9.67
C VAL A 72 -18.38 -3.90 10.80
N THR A 73 -18.15 -3.47 12.03
CA THR A 73 -18.46 -4.30 13.20
C THR A 73 -19.97 -4.47 13.34
N LYS A 74 -20.41 -5.52 14.06
CA LYS A 74 -21.83 -5.74 14.37
C LYS A 74 -22.46 -4.52 15.06
N LYS A 75 -21.70 -3.83 15.93
CA LYS A 75 -22.13 -2.61 16.63
C LYS A 75 -22.48 -1.50 15.63
N VAL A 76 -21.67 -1.30 14.59
CA VAL A 76 -21.90 -0.25 13.58
C VAL A 76 -22.96 -0.67 12.56
N ALA A 77 -23.00 -1.95 12.21
CA ALA A 77 -23.93 -2.48 11.20
C ALA A 77 -25.40 -2.20 11.50
N VAL A 78 -25.78 -1.96 12.76
CA VAL A 78 -27.17 -1.64 13.15
C VAL A 78 -27.73 -0.38 12.47
N GLY A 79 -26.85 0.54 12.02
CA GLY A 79 -27.26 1.72 11.26
C GLY A 79 -27.56 1.45 9.78
N MET A 80 -27.20 0.27 9.27
CA MET A 80 -27.40 -0.14 7.89
C MET A 80 -28.71 -0.94 7.77
N THR A 81 -29.81 -0.21 7.64
CA THR A 81 -31.15 -0.78 7.41
C THR A 81 -31.50 -0.80 5.92
N GLU A 82 -32.60 -1.46 5.57
CA GLU A 82 -33.13 -1.44 4.22
C GLU A 82 -33.33 0.00 3.72
N GLY A 83 -32.87 0.29 2.50
CA GLY A 83 -32.94 1.61 1.89
C GLY A 83 -31.86 2.61 2.33
N THR A 84 -31.05 2.33 3.35
CA THR A 84 -30.00 3.25 3.82
C THR A 84 -28.87 3.43 2.81
N HIS A 85 -28.48 2.35 2.12
CA HIS A 85 -27.46 2.37 1.08
C HIS A 85 -27.73 1.27 0.04
N GLY A 86 -27.31 1.48 -1.19
CA GLY A 86 -27.49 0.51 -2.27
C GLY A 86 -26.61 0.83 -3.47
N SER A 87 -26.36 -0.17 -4.31
CA SER A 87 -25.60 -0.03 -5.54
C SER A 87 -26.05 -1.07 -6.57
N THR A 88 -26.37 -0.65 -7.79
CA THR A 88 -26.83 -1.53 -8.88
C THR A 88 -25.82 -2.63 -9.21
N PHE A 89 -24.53 -2.32 -9.15
CA PHE A 89 -23.45 -3.27 -9.45
C PHE A 89 -22.75 -3.80 -8.18
N GLY A 90 -23.10 -3.29 -7.01
CA GLY A 90 -22.54 -3.74 -5.74
C GLY A 90 -22.90 -5.19 -5.47
N GLY A 91 -21.92 -6.02 -5.12
CA GLY A 91 -22.15 -7.44 -4.83
C GLY A 91 -22.48 -8.30 -6.06
N ASN A 92 -22.24 -7.80 -7.28
CA ASN A 92 -22.53 -8.59 -8.48
C ASN A 92 -21.72 -9.92 -8.49
N PRO A 93 -22.29 -11.02 -8.99
CA PRO A 93 -21.66 -12.35 -8.92
C PRO A 93 -20.27 -12.43 -9.58
N LEU A 94 -20.03 -11.69 -10.66
CA LEU A 94 -18.74 -11.69 -11.34
C LEU A 94 -17.64 -11.07 -10.47
N ALA A 95 -17.91 -9.92 -9.85
CA ALA A 95 -16.98 -9.29 -8.92
C ALA A 95 -16.72 -10.16 -7.70
N MET A 96 -17.75 -10.85 -7.18
CA MET A 96 -17.58 -11.79 -6.06
C MET A 96 -16.72 -12.99 -6.44
N ALA A 97 -16.90 -13.57 -7.64
CA ALA A 97 -16.08 -14.67 -8.14
C ALA A 97 -14.61 -14.26 -8.30
N VAL A 98 -14.35 -13.07 -8.87
CA VAL A 98 -12.98 -12.52 -8.96
C VAL A 98 -12.38 -12.28 -7.58
N GLY A 99 -13.13 -11.68 -6.66
CA GLY A 99 -12.67 -11.44 -5.29
C GLY A 99 -12.29 -12.74 -4.57
N ASN A 100 -13.10 -13.79 -4.71
CA ASN A 100 -12.78 -15.11 -4.15
C ASN A 100 -11.50 -15.68 -4.75
N ALA A 101 -11.33 -15.63 -6.06
CA ALA A 101 -10.11 -16.12 -6.72
C ALA A 101 -8.86 -15.34 -6.27
N VAL A 102 -8.97 -14.04 -6.02
CA VAL A 102 -7.89 -13.23 -5.43
C VAL A 102 -7.59 -13.70 -4.01
N LEU A 103 -8.61 -13.86 -3.16
CA LEU A 103 -8.45 -14.33 -1.79
C LEU A 103 -7.85 -15.74 -1.72
N ASP A 104 -8.21 -16.65 -2.61
CA ASP A 104 -7.61 -17.98 -2.73
C ASP A 104 -6.10 -17.91 -2.93
N VAL A 105 -5.61 -16.90 -3.66
CA VAL A 105 -4.16 -16.67 -3.84
C VAL A 105 -3.56 -16.01 -2.59
N ILE A 106 -4.20 -14.97 -2.05
CA ILE A 106 -3.69 -14.23 -0.87
C ILE A 106 -3.57 -15.15 0.35
N PHE A 107 -4.52 -16.06 0.55
CA PHE A 107 -4.54 -17.00 1.68
C PHE A 107 -3.71 -18.27 1.46
N LYS A 108 -3.02 -18.43 0.32
CA LYS A 108 -2.03 -19.51 0.18
C LYS A 108 -0.97 -19.38 1.28
N LYS A 109 -0.66 -20.51 1.92
CA LYS A 109 0.35 -20.58 2.98
C LYS A 109 1.66 -19.93 2.53
N GLY A 110 2.14 -18.97 3.31
CA GLY A 110 3.40 -18.26 3.07
C GLY A 110 3.33 -17.15 2.03
N PHE A 111 2.19 -16.88 1.38
CA PHE A 111 2.09 -15.82 0.37
C PHE A 111 2.44 -14.45 0.94
N LEU A 112 1.76 -14.06 2.03
CA LEU A 112 1.98 -12.77 2.70
C LEU A 112 3.36 -12.68 3.38
N ASP A 113 3.91 -13.80 3.85
CA ASP A 113 5.28 -13.83 4.38
C ASP A 113 6.31 -13.58 3.28
N ASN A 114 6.13 -14.17 2.09
CA ASN A 114 6.93 -13.86 0.92
C ASN A 114 6.82 -12.36 0.54
N VAL A 115 5.63 -11.74 0.63
CA VAL A 115 5.50 -10.27 0.43
C VAL A 115 6.36 -9.48 1.43
N LYS A 116 6.41 -9.89 2.70
CA LYS A 116 7.30 -9.27 3.70
C LYS A 116 8.77 -9.46 3.34
N GLU A 117 9.18 -10.65 2.92
CA GLU A 117 10.54 -10.97 2.51
C GLU A 117 10.98 -10.15 1.28
N LYS A 118 10.14 -10.09 0.24
CA LYS A 118 10.37 -9.23 -0.93
C LYS A 118 10.48 -7.76 -0.56
N GLY A 119 9.63 -7.30 0.35
CA GLY A 119 9.69 -5.93 0.87
C GLY A 119 11.04 -5.61 1.52
N LYS A 120 11.54 -6.50 2.39
CA LYS A 120 12.86 -6.36 3.03
C LYS A 120 14.00 -6.41 2.01
N TYR A 121 13.92 -7.33 1.05
CA TYR A 121 14.90 -7.44 -0.03
C TYR A 121 14.98 -6.14 -0.83
N PHE A 122 13.82 -5.57 -1.20
CA PHE A 122 13.76 -4.33 -1.93
C PHE A 122 14.31 -3.14 -1.12
N ASP A 123 13.98 -3.07 0.18
CA ASP A 123 14.55 -2.06 1.09
C ASP A 123 16.09 -2.09 1.11
N GLN A 124 16.69 -3.28 1.16
CA GLN A 124 18.15 -3.41 1.15
C GLN A 124 18.76 -2.83 -0.12
N GLY A 125 18.18 -3.12 -1.29
CA GLY A 125 18.64 -2.58 -2.57
C GLY A 125 18.46 -1.06 -2.67
N LEU A 126 17.28 -0.56 -2.30
CA LEU A 126 16.99 0.88 -2.33
C LEU A 126 17.88 1.68 -1.36
N ASN A 127 18.15 1.15 -0.16
CA ASN A 127 19.05 1.81 0.79
C ASN A 127 20.49 1.86 0.29
N LYS A 128 20.98 0.85 -0.44
CA LYS A 128 22.30 0.90 -1.08
C LYS A 128 22.41 2.05 -2.08
N ILE A 129 21.38 2.25 -2.93
CA ILE A 129 21.34 3.37 -3.88
C ILE A 129 21.26 4.70 -3.14
N LYS A 130 20.37 4.82 -2.14
CA LYS A 130 20.27 6.04 -1.33
C LYS A 130 21.62 6.43 -0.72
N ASN A 131 22.34 5.47 -0.13
CA ASN A 131 23.65 5.72 0.48
C ASN A 131 24.70 6.15 -0.55
N LYS A 132 24.61 5.67 -1.79
CA LYS A 132 25.50 6.06 -2.89
C LYS A 132 25.15 7.43 -3.48
N TYR A 133 23.87 7.81 -3.49
CA TYR A 133 23.37 9.08 -4.05
C TYR A 133 22.53 9.88 -3.04
N PRO A 134 23.12 10.28 -1.88
CA PRO A 134 22.37 10.90 -0.79
C PRO A 134 21.86 12.31 -1.10
N LYS A 135 22.37 12.95 -2.16
CA LYS A 135 21.86 14.24 -2.67
C LYS A 135 20.64 14.12 -3.58
N ILE A 136 20.30 12.89 -4.01
CA ILE A 136 19.20 12.61 -4.93
C ILE A 136 18.02 12.00 -4.18
N ILE A 137 18.29 10.99 -3.34
CA ILE A 137 17.29 10.27 -2.54
C ILE A 137 17.50 10.62 -1.06
N GLY A 138 16.52 11.27 -0.44
CA GLY A 138 16.57 11.64 0.97
C GLY A 138 16.11 10.52 1.90
N GLU A 139 15.04 9.82 1.55
CA GLU A 139 14.39 8.83 2.43
C GLU A 139 13.76 7.69 1.64
N ILE A 140 13.83 6.47 2.19
CA ILE A 140 13.07 5.32 1.73
C ILE A 140 11.92 5.12 2.73
N ARG A 141 10.69 5.10 2.25
CA ARG A 141 9.48 5.00 3.06
C ARG A 141 8.65 3.76 2.73
N GLY A 142 7.81 3.36 3.67
CA GLY A 142 6.79 2.32 3.49
C GLY A 142 7.18 0.94 4.01
N ILE A 143 6.21 0.01 3.97
CA ILE A 143 6.30 -1.35 4.54
C ILE A 143 5.93 -2.36 3.45
N GLY A 144 6.54 -3.55 3.45
CA GLY A 144 6.22 -4.58 2.45
C GLY A 144 6.49 -4.07 1.02
N LEU A 145 5.54 -4.22 0.11
CA LEU A 145 5.62 -3.77 -1.29
C LEU A 145 4.82 -2.48 -1.56
N ILE A 146 4.54 -1.70 -0.53
CA ILE A 146 4.09 -0.30 -0.65
C ILE A 146 5.27 0.62 -0.30
N LYS A 147 6.07 0.99 -1.31
CA LYS A 147 7.32 1.75 -1.13
C LYS A 147 7.27 3.17 -1.70
N GLY A 148 8.05 4.06 -1.09
CA GLY A 148 8.22 5.44 -1.51
C GLY A 148 9.68 5.89 -1.50
N LEU A 149 10.09 6.62 -2.54
CA LEU A 149 11.38 7.32 -2.59
C LEU A 149 11.13 8.81 -2.39
N LYS A 150 11.52 9.37 -1.25
CA LYS A 150 11.51 10.82 -1.03
C LYS A 150 12.70 11.42 -1.76
N MET A 151 12.41 12.23 -2.77
CA MET A 151 13.42 12.82 -3.63
C MET A 151 13.88 14.17 -3.07
N LEU A 152 15.16 14.49 -3.25
CA LEU A 152 15.76 15.81 -3.01
C LEU A 152 15.89 16.62 -4.31
N VAL A 153 15.76 15.95 -5.45
CA VAL A 153 15.58 16.54 -6.78
C VAL A 153 14.10 16.53 -7.19
N ASP A 154 13.75 17.18 -8.29
CA ASP A 154 12.38 17.16 -8.82
C ASP A 154 11.94 15.72 -9.17
N ASN A 155 10.88 15.25 -8.53
CA ASN A 155 10.40 13.88 -8.75
C ASN A 155 9.75 13.71 -10.14
N VAL A 156 9.24 14.76 -10.77
CA VAL A 156 8.61 14.68 -12.09
C VAL A 156 9.66 14.42 -13.17
N GLU A 157 10.78 15.12 -13.12
CA GLU A 157 11.92 14.89 -14.00
C GLU A 157 12.51 13.49 -13.79
N PHE A 158 12.69 13.08 -12.54
CA PHE A 158 13.18 11.73 -12.23
C PHE A 158 12.25 10.64 -12.80
N ILE A 159 10.93 10.79 -12.65
CA ILE A 159 9.93 9.86 -13.23
C ILE A 159 10.02 9.84 -14.75
N LYS A 160 10.17 11.00 -15.42
CA LYS A 160 10.35 11.06 -16.88
C LYS A 160 11.59 10.29 -17.34
N LYS A 161 12.71 10.39 -16.61
CA LYS A 161 13.92 9.62 -16.89
C LYS A 161 13.71 8.13 -16.64
N LEU A 162 13.03 7.73 -15.56
CA LEU A 162 12.64 6.32 -15.34
C LEU A 162 11.80 5.76 -16.49
N MET A 163 10.87 6.55 -17.05
CA MET A 163 10.07 6.15 -18.22
C MET A 163 10.95 5.89 -19.46
N ASN A 164 12.02 6.67 -19.68
CA ASN A 164 12.98 6.41 -20.76
C ASN A 164 13.68 5.05 -20.57
N HIS A 165 13.91 4.65 -19.32
CA HIS A 165 14.40 3.31 -18.94
C HIS A 165 13.28 2.25 -18.84
N LYS A 166 12.09 2.52 -19.39
CA LYS A 166 10.94 1.60 -19.41
C LYS A 166 10.49 1.17 -18.01
N MET A 167 10.52 2.08 -17.04
CA MET A 167 9.99 1.85 -15.69
C MET A 167 8.86 2.85 -15.40
N LEU A 168 7.66 2.31 -15.18
CA LEU A 168 6.49 3.10 -14.84
C LEU A 168 6.37 3.26 -13.33
N THR A 169 6.23 4.50 -12.89
CA THR A 169 6.00 4.87 -11.49
C THR A 169 5.06 6.06 -11.44
N VAL A 170 4.54 6.39 -10.26
CA VAL A 170 3.64 7.53 -10.07
C VAL A 170 4.13 8.36 -8.89
N LYS A 171 3.88 9.68 -8.91
CA LYS A 171 4.21 10.55 -7.79
C LYS A 171 3.22 10.37 -6.62
N ALA A 172 3.68 10.74 -5.44
CA ALA A 172 2.87 11.04 -4.27
C ALA A 172 3.16 12.48 -3.82
N GLU A 173 2.41 12.95 -2.84
CA GLU A 173 2.70 14.19 -2.14
C GLU A 173 4.10 14.17 -1.51
N GLU A 174 4.56 15.36 -1.12
CA GLU A 174 5.88 15.58 -0.54
C GLU A 174 7.04 15.16 -1.44
N ASN A 175 6.96 15.36 -2.76
CA ASN A 175 8.06 15.03 -3.67
C ASN A 175 8.53 13.56 -3.56
N VAL A 176 7.57 12.64 -3.42
CA VAL A 176 7.83 11.19 -3.29
C VAL A 176 7.49 10.48 -4.61
N ILE A 177 8.29 9.49 -4.99
CA ILE A 177 7.97 8.53 -6.07
C ILE A 177 7.44 7.24 -5.45
N ARG A 178 6.31 6.74 -5.92
CA ARG A 178 5.67 5.51 -5.45
C ARG A 178 6.17 4.30 -6.25
N LEU A 179 6.58 3.26 -5.53
CA LEU A 179 7.04 1.99 -6.09
C LEU A 179 6.13 0.86 -5.59
N PHE A 180 5.08 0.56 -6.35
CA PHE A 180 4.03 -0.40 -5.98
C PHE A 180 4.02 -1.60 -6.95
N PRO A 181 5.05 -2.45 -6.92
CA PRO A 181 5.08 -3.63 -7.78
C PRO A 181 3.89 -4.58 -7.46
N PRO A 182 3.58 -5.53 -8.37
CA PRO A 182 2.65 -6.60 -8.05
C PRO A 182 3.18 -7.44 -6.88
N LEU A 183 2.28 -8.07 -6.12
CA LEU A 183 2.67 -8.87 -4.94
C LEU A 183 3.44 -10.15 -5.28
N ILE A 184 3.34 -10.58 -6.54
CA ILE A 184 4.04 -11.75 -7.09
C ILE A 184 5.41 -11.42 -7.69
N VAL A 185 5.89 -10.17 -7.53
CA VAL A 185 7.16 -9.71 -8.11
C VAL A 185 8.34 -10.60 -7.70
N GLU A 186 9.19 -10.92 -8.66
CA GLU A 186 10.39 -11.72 -8.47
C GLU A 186 11.60 -10.86 -8.08
N ASN A 187 12.61 -11.47 -7.45
CA ASN A 187 13.83 -10.72 -7.06
C ASN A 187 14.54 -10.12 -8.29
N LYS A 188 14.56 -10.84 -9.41
CA LYS A 188 15.15 -10.35 -10.66
C LYS A 188 14.49 -9.06 -11.18
N GLU A 189 13.18 -8.92 -10.98
CA GLU A 189 12.42 -7.74 -11.41
C GLU A 189 12.66 -6.57 -10.44
N LEU A 190 12.80 -6.86 -9.15
CA LEU A 190 13.23 -5.87 -8.14
C LEU A 190 14.65 -5.39 -8.43
N ASP A 191 15.58 -6.28 -8.77
CA ASP A 191 16.95 -5.94 -9.18
C ASP A 191 16.96 -5.09 -10.45
N GLU A 192 16.13 -5.41 -11.44
CA GLU A 192 15.97 -4.59 -12.64
C GLU A 192 15.49 -3.18 -12.30
N ALA A 193 14.50 -3.05 -11.40
CA ALA A 193 14.01 -1.76 -10.94
C ALA A 193 15.09 -0.95 -10.20
N ILE A 194 15.83 -1.59 -9.29
CA ILE A 194 16.97 -1.02 -8.56
C ILE A 194 18.01 -0.49 -9.57
N ASN A 195 18.42 -1.32 -10.53
CA ASN A 195 19.39 -0.93 -11.55
C ASN A 195 18.94 0.26 -12.40
N LYS A 196 17.65 0.34 -12.76
CA LYS A 196 17.09 1.49 -13.48
C LYS A 196 17.07 2.76 -12.62
N ILE A 197 16.69 2.65 -11.35
CA ILE A 197 16.74 3.77 -10.41
C ILE A 197 18.18 4.28 -10.25
N GLU A 198 19.16 3.38 -10.13
CA GLU A 198 20.57 3.76 -10.01
C GLU A 198 21.09 4.48 -11.26
N LYS A 199 20.72 4.02 -12.47
CA LYS A 199 21.08 4.70 -13.72
C LYS A 199 20.57 6.14 -13.74
N VAL A 200 19.30 6.35 -13.38
CA VAL A 200 18.72 7.71 -13.31
C VAL A 200 19.39 8.55 -12.21
N CYS A 201 19.71 7.97 -11.05
CA CYS A 201 20.48 8.68 -10.03
C CYS A 201 21.82 9.17 -10.58
N LYS A 202 22.55 8.32 -11.32
CA LYS A 202 23.82 8.68 -11.95
C LYS A 202 23.68 9.77 -13.01
N GLU A 203 22.59 9.78 -13.78
CA GLU A 203 22.31 10.83 -14.78
C GLU A 203 21.98 12.19 -14.15
N MET A 204 21.53 12.22 -12.90
CA MET A 204 21.12 13.43 -12.17
C MET A 204 22.10 13.86 -11.08
N SER A 205 23.20 13.12 -10.89
CA SER A 205 24.26 13.42 -9.91
C SER A 205 25.33 14.30 -10.50
#